data_AF-A0A9E6AMQ2-F1
#
_entry.id   AF-A0A9E6AMQ2-F1
#
_cell.length_a   1.000
_cell.length_b   1.000
_cell.length_c   1.000
_cell.angle_alpha   90.00
_cell.angle_beta   90.00
_cell.angle_gamma   90.00
#
_symmetry.space_group_name_H-M   'P 1'
#
loop_
_entity.id
_entity.type
_entity.pdbx_description
1 polymer ?
#
loop_
_entity_poly.entity_id
_entity_poly.type
_entity_poly.pdbx_seq_one_letter_code
_entity_poly.pdbx_strand_id
1 'polypeptide(L)'
;MKQIITPIWEVFLRSKNGLDHKHAGSLHASDAEQALQNARDVYTRRNEGISIWVVESKHITASQPDDEGSFFEPGEKIYRHPTFYHVPEGVKNL
;
A
#
# COMPACT_ATOMS: atom_id res chain seq x y z
N MET A 1 23.23 15.39 27.80
CA MET A 1 22.97 14.10 27.11
C MET A 1 22.49 14.43 25.70
N LYS A 2 23.05 13.81 24.65
CA LYS A 2 22.53 13.97 23.29
C LYS A 2 21.24 13.14 23.19
N GLN A 3 20.12 13.77 22.84
CA GLN A 3 18.90 13.04 22.48
C GLN A 3 19.22 12.24 21.21
N ILE A 4 19.28 10.92 21.31
CA ILE A 4 19.41 10.07 20.12
C ILE A 4 18.01 10.03 19.50
N ILE A 5 17.84 10.74 18.38
CA ILE A 5 16.62 10.67 17.60
C ILE A 5 16.75 9.43 16.72
N THR A 6 16.09 8.34 17.10
CA THR A 6 15.96 7.14 16.28
C THR A 6 14.82 7.33 15.28
N PRO A 7 14.97 6.96 13.99
CA PRO A 7 13.88 7.04 13.03
C PRO A 7 12.73 6.08 13.36
N ILE A 8 11.54 6.40 12.84
CA ILE A 8 10.34 5.57 12.92
C ILE A 8 10.34 4.59 11.74
N TRP A 9 9.95 3.36 12.01
CA TRP A 9 9.81 2.27 11.05
C TRP A 9 8.40 1.72 11.10
N GLU A 10 7.77 1.57 9.93
CA GLU A 10 6.51 0.86 9.76
C GLU A 10 6.77 -0.64 9.59
N VAL A 11 5.99 -1.46 10.30
CA VAL A 11 6.12 -2.91 10.34
C VAL A 11 4.96 -3.55 9.61
N PHE A 12 5.26 -4.45 8.67
CA PHE A 12 4.26 -5.26 7.98
C PHE A 12 4.53 -6.74 8.19
N LEU A 13 3.48 -7.51 8.50
CA LEU A 13 3.58 -8.92 8.82
C LEU A 13 2.71 -9.75 7.89
N ARG A 14 3.26 -10.90 7.48
CA ARG A 14 2.49 -11.95 6.83
C ARG A 14 2.48 -13.21 7.70
N SER A 15 1.28 -13.68 8.03
CA SER A 15 1.09 -14.93 8.76
C SER A 15 1.37 -16.15 7.89
N LYS A 16 1.51 -17.33 8.51
CA LYS A 16 1.84 -18.57 7.79
C LYS A 16 0.86 -18.90 6.65
N ASN A 17 -0.42 -18.64 6.89
CA ASN A 17 -1.50 -18.89 5.94
C ASN A 17 -1.98 -17.59 5.25
N GLY A 18 -1.32 -16.46 5.50
CA GLY A 18 -1.67 -15.17 4.93
C GLY A 18 -1.06 -15.01 3.53
N LEU A 19 -1.82 -14.39 2.63
CA LEU A 19 -1.35 -14.08 1.26
C LEU A 19 -0.56 -12.77 1.23
N ASP A 20 -0.97 -11.79 2.04
CA ASP A 20 -0.50 -10.41 2.03
C ASP A 20 0.18 -10.00 3.34
N HIS A 21 1.11 -9.07 3.23
CA HIS A 21 1.70 -8.38 4.38
C HIS A 21 0.77 -7.25 4.85
N LYS A 22 0.37 -7.30 6.10
CA LYS A 22 -0.51 -6.31 6.73
C LYS A 22 0.27 -5.43 7.69
N HIS A 23 -0.05 -4.14 7.71
CA HIS A 23 0.55 -3.21 8.67
C HIS A 23 0.17 -3.62 10.10
N ALA A 24 1.18 -3.79 10.94
CA ALA A 24 1.04 -4.22 12.33
C ALA A 24 1.25 -3.07 13.33
N GLY A 25 1.96 -2.02 12.92
CA GLY A 25 2.27 -0.86 13.74
C GLY A 25 3.64 -0.26 13.39
N SER A 26 4.14 0.59 14.28
CA SER A 26 5.41 1.29 14.10
C SER A 26 6.31 1.17 15.33
N LEU A 27 7.62 1.29 15.11
CA LEU A 27 8.63 1.27 16.16
C LEU A 27 9.80 2.20 15.85
N HIS A 28 10.61 2.50 16.86
CA HIS A 28 11.85 3.26 16.71
C HIS A 28 13.06 2.31 16.66
N ALA A 29 13.98 2.54 15.74
CA ALA A 29 15.23 1.76 15.61
C ALA A 29 16.31 2.56 14.88
N SER A 30 17.59 2.27 15.12
CA SER A 30 18.73 2.94 14.47
C SER A 30 18.86 2.62 12.98
N ASP A 31 18.49 1.41 12.59
CA ASP A 31 18.65 0.85 11.25
C ASP A 31 17.65 -0.30 11.02
N ALA A 32 17.64 -0.83 9.80
CA ALA A 32 16.71 -1.87 9.39
C ALA A 32 16.91 -3.20 10.12
N GLU A 33 18.13 -3.56 10.50
CA GLU A 33 18.42 -4.82 11.17
C GLU A 33 17.89 -4.79 12.61
N GLN A 34 18.15 -3.70 13.33
CA GLN A 34 17.56 -3.46 14.64
C GLN A 34 16.03 -3.37 14.56
N ALA A 35 15.48 -2.73 13.52
CA ALA A 35 14.04 -2.65 13.31
C ALA A 35 13.41 -4.05 13.15
N LEU A 36 14.03 -4.94 12.37
CA LEU A 36 13.57 -6.32 12.19
C LEU A 36 13.59 -7.12 13.50
N GLN A 37 14.66 -7.01 14.28
CA GLN A 37 14.77 -7.70 15.56
C GLN A 37 13.70 -7.21 16.55
N ASN A 38 13.53 -5.89 16.67
CA ASN A 38 12.50 -5.29 17.52
C ASN A 38 11.08 -5.69 17.05
N ALA A 39 10.83 -5.67 15.75
CA ALA A 39 9.54 -6.05 15.16
C ALA A 39 9.20 -7.51 15.44
N ARG A 40 10.19 -8.41 15.33
CA ARG A 40 10.05 -9.83 15.67
C ARG A 40 9.58 -9.98 17.13
N ASP A 41 10.27 -9.35 18.07
CA ASP A 41 10.02 -9.54 19.50
C ASP A 41 8.68 -8.93 19.97
N VAL A 42 8.28 -7.81 19.37
CA VAL A 42 7.03 -7.10 19.72
C VAL A 42 5.82 -7.74 19.05
N TYR A 43 5.88 -8.01 17.75
CA TYR A 43 4.69 -8.31 16.96
C TYR A 43 4.53 -9.77 16.52
N THR A 44 5.53 -10.65 16.68
CA THR A 44 5.44 -12.04 16.18
C THR A 44 5.30 -13.11 17.27
N ARG A 45 4.93 -12.70 18.49
CA ARG A 45 4.74 -13.64 19.61
C ARG A 45 3.79 -14.77 19.21
N ARG A 46 4.18 -16.02 19.50
CA ARG A 46 3.45 -17.27 19.15
C ARG A 46 3.37 -17.64 17.66
N ASN A 47 4.34 -17.23 16.83
CA ASN A 47 4.42 -17.61 15.41
C ASN A 47 3.25 -17.08 14.54
N GLU A 48 2.58 -16.00 14.95
CA GLU A 48 1.52 -15.38 14.14
C GLU A 48 2.05 -14.76 12.83
N GLY A 49 3.36 -14.49 12.71
CA GLY A 49 4.01 -13.97 11.51
C GLY A 49 5.23 -14.80 11.09
N ILE A 50 5.31 -15.22 9.83
CA ILE A 50 6.48 -15.94 9.26
C ILE A 50 7.37 -15.04 8.39
N SER A 51 6.91 -13.85 8.05
CA SER A 51 7.65 -12.87 7.25
C SER A 51 7.36 -11.47 7.77
N ILE A 52 8.43 -10.68 7.93
CA ILE A 52 8.41 -9.31 8.43
C ILE A 52 9.02 -8.42 7.35
N TRP A 53 8.33 -7.34 7.00
CA TRP A 53 8.90 -6.20 6.30
C TRP A 53 8.97 -5.02 7.26
N VAL A 54 10.07 -4.27 7.16
CA VAL A 54 10.22 -2.99 7.84
C VAL A 54 10.58 -1.94 6.79
N VAL A 55 9.95 -0.77 6.89
CA VAL A 55 10.20 0.36 6.00
C VAL A 55 10.32 1.60 6.88
N GLU A 56 11.40 2.36 6.75
CA GLU A 56 11.51 3.63 7.46
C GLU A 56 10.39 4.57 6.99
N SER A 57 9.66 5.21 7.91
CA SER A 57 8.42 5.92 7.57
C SER A 57 8.64 7.04 6.54
N LYS A 58 9.85 7.62 6.48
CA LYS A 58 10.21 8.65 5.47
C LYS A 58 10.18 8.14 4.02
N HIS A 59 10.20 6.84 3.80
CA HIS A 59 10.15 6.22 2.48
C HIS A 59 8.72 5.92 2.01
N ILE A 60 7.71 6.15 2.86
CA ILE A 60 6.31 5.95 2.52
C ILE A 60 5.71 7.27 2.06
N THR A 61 5.14 7.28 0.85
CA THR A 61 4.35 8.41 0.34
C THR A 61 2.88 8.02 0.43
N ALA A 62 2.07 8.85 1.08
CA ALA A 62 0.62 8.65 1.22
C ALA A 62 -0.14 9.65 0.34
N SER A 63 -1.28 9.22 -0.19
CA SER A 63 -2.26 10.13 -0.80
C SER A 63 -2.88 11.05 0.26
N GLN A 64 -3.35 12.22 -0.17
CA GLN A 64 -4.13 13.10 0.69
C GLN A 64 -5.60 12.66 0.68
N PRO A 65 -6.39 12.93 1.74
CA PRO A 65 -7.82 12.66 1.73
C PRO A 65 -8.54 13.30 0.53
N ASP A 66 -8.10 14.49 0.12
CA ASP A 66 -8.68 15.23 -1.02
C ASP A 66 -8.39 14.55 -2.39
N ASP A 67 -7.47 13.59 -2.46
CA ASP A 67 -7.17 12.84 -3.68
C ASP A 67 -8.20 11.71 -3.94
N GLU A 68 -9.10 11.42 -3.00
CA GLU A 68 -10.02 10.28 -3.06
C GLU A 68 -10.82 10.24 -4.37
N GLY A 69 -11.40 11.38 -4.76
CA GLY A 69 -12.19 11.49 -5.98
C GLY A 69 -11.38 11.13 -7.23
N SER A 70 -10.18 11.68 -7.36
CA SER A 70 -9.34 11.47 -8.55
C SER A 70 -8.80 10.03 -8.66
N PHE A 71 -8.56 9.36 -7.53
CA PHE A 71 -8.00 8.01 -7.53
C PHE A 71 -9.05 6.89 -7.57
N PHE A 72 -10.22 7.10 -6.96
CA PHE A 72 -11.18 6.02 -6.74
C PHE A 72 -12.53 6.24 -7.37
N GLU A 73 -12.91 7.48 -7.72
CA GLU A 73 -14.16 7.68 -8.45
C GLU A 73 -14.00 7.24 -9.91
N PRO A 74 -14.97 6.46 -10.43
CA PRO A 74 -15.00 6.17 -11.85
C PRO A 74 -15.20 7.49 -12.61
N GLY A 75 -14.23 7.90 -13.41
CA GLY A 75 -14.37 9.11 -14.23
C GLY A 75 -15.64 9.06 -15.08
N GLU A 76 -16.26 10.22 -15.31
CA GLU A 76 -17.51 10.37 -16.09
C GLU A 76 -17.32 9.88 -17.53
N LYS A 77 -17.45 8.57 -17.73
CA LYS A 77 -17.52 7.98 -19.06
C LYS A 77 -18.94 8.15 -19.55
N ILE A 78 -19.16 9.20 -20.34
CA ILE A 78 -20.38 9.37 -21.11
C ILE A 78 -20.61 8.09 -21.92
N TYR A 79 -21.73 7.42 -21.70
CA TYR A 79 -22.12 6.25 -22.47
C TYR A 79 -22.17 6.63 -23.96
N ARG A 80 -21.34 5.98 -24.77
CA ARG A 80 -21.34 6.21 -26.22
C ARG A 80 -22.35 5.29 -26.86
N HIS A 81 -23.46 5.84 -27.35
CA HIS A 81 -24.38 5.08 -28.17
C HIS A 81 -23.66 4.61 -29.45
N PRO A 82 -24.01 3.44 -30.00
CA PRO A 82 -23.44 2.93 -31.26
C PRO A 82 -23.49 3.94 -32.41
N THR A 83 -24.47 4.86 -32.39
CA THR A 83 -24.63 5.98 -33.33
C THR A 83 -23.55 7.07 -33.23
N PHE A 84 -22.71 7.06 -32.21
CA PHE A 84 -21.61 8.03 -32.04
C PHE A 84 -20.36 7.65 -32.84
N TYR A 85 -20.28 6.43 -33.37
CA TYR A 85 -19.19 6.02 -34.24
C TYR A 85 -19.51 6.40 -35.68
N HIS A 86 -18.52 7.01 -36.37
CA HIS A 86 -18.61 7.24 -37.80
C HIS A 86 -18.57 5.88 -38.52
N VAL A 87 -19.72 5.40 -38.97
CA VAL A 87 -19.82 4.19 -39.78
C VAL A 87 -19.37 4.54 -41.20
N PRO A 88 -18.29 3.92 -41.74
CA PRO A 88 -17.87 4.14 -43.11
C PRO A 88 -19.00 3.81 -44.10
N GLU A 89 -19.07 4.52 -45.22
CA GLU A 89 -19.97 4.18 -46.31
C GLU A 89 -19.67 2.77 -46.82
N GLY A 90 -20.64 1.86 -46.71
CA GLY A 90 -20.53 0.47 -47.17
C GLY A 90 -21.00 -0.59 -46.15
N VAL A 91 -21.19 -0.23 -44.88
CA VAL A 91 -21.52 -1.19 -43.80
C VAL A 91 -23.02 -1.21 -43.44
N LYS A 92 -23.90 -0.66 -44.28
CA LYS A 92 -25.34 -0.46 -43.95
C LYS A 92 -26.16 -1.76 -43.75
N ASN A 93 -25.64 -2.94 -44.11
CA ASN A 93 -26.40 -4.20 -44.15
C ASN A 93 -25.63 -5.44 -43.62
N LEU A 94 -24.81 -5.29 -42.59
CA LEU A 94 -24.25 -6.45 -41.86
C LEU A 94 -25.11 -6.79 -40.63
#